data_AF-A0A9W5ULE7-F1
#
_entry.id   AF-A0A9W5ULE7-F1
#
_cell.length_a   1.000
_cell.length_b   1.000
_cell.length_c   1.000
_cell.angle_alpha   90.00
_cell.angle_beta   90.00
_cell.angle_gamma   90.00
#
_symmetry.space_group_name_H-M   'P 1'
#
loop_
_entity.id
_entity.type
_entity.pdbx_description
1 polymer ?
#
loop_
_entity_poly.entity_id
_entity_poly.type
_entity_poly.pdbx_seq_one_letter_code
_entity_poly.pdbx_strand_id
1 'polypeptide(L)'
;MPDSNLPCSVGTGDDAPVMPWTSSVPRRDDPPSTPAALTIRPVHPLPGRVAPPRRPATRDLPPGFGALLVTTLAAGSPWGYEVLRELSVNLPRIDGPAGILTTAVDALLLGLSWLRWGSPDTLSSYQLARTAQVALFVLIVLVLLRRLAAWATPPRAYRFFGTLGATVVAATLATTGGALVHLAVDSGVYTGSAMRAELLNELVRALLCGFVVGLLLAAAPARRRRPRPTVPGLGGN
;
A
#
# COMPACT_ATOMS: atom_id res chain seq x y z
N MET A 1 9.60 -75.44 42.13
CA MET A 1 9.35 -75.72 43.56
C MET A 1 10.16 -74.73 44.38
N PRO A 2 9.61 -74.12 45.44
CA PRO A 2 8.20 -74.06 45.93
C PRO A 2 7.63 -72.64 45.70
N ASP A 3 6.48 -72.19 46.20
CA ASP A 3 5.12 -72.69 46.41
C ASP A 3 4.38 -71.56 47.17
N SER A 4 3.06 -71.44 46.93
CA SER A 4 2.04 -71.05 47.93
C SER A 4 1.89 -69.57 48.36
N ASN A 5 0.75 -68.95 48.00
CA ASN A 5 -0.45 -68.93 48.87
C ASN A 5 -1.60 -68.10 48.28
N LEU A 6 -2.71 -68.77 47.97
CA LEU A 6 -4.09 -68.23 47.92
C LEU A 6 -4.62 -68.13 49.38
N PRO A 7 -5.64 -67.31 49.74
CA PRO A 7 -7.04 -67.66 49.43
C PRO A 7 -8.06 -66.52 49.22
N CYS A 8 -9.07 -66.86 48.42
CA CYS A 8 -10.52 -66.71 48.64
C CYS A 8 -11.13 -65.34 49.01
N SER A 9 -11.95 -64.83 48.10
CA SER A 9 -13.32 -64.40 48.44
C SER A 9 -14.33 -64.92 47.41
N VAL A 10 -14.95 -66.05 47.77
CA VAL A 10 -16.29 -66.50 47.34
C VAL A 10 -17.28 -65.41 47.79
N GLY A 11 -18.30 -64.95 47.07
CA GLY A 11 -19.08 -65.50 45.97
C GLY A 11 -20.56 -65.26 46.33
N THR A 12 -21.34 -64.69 45.40
CA THR A 12 -22.81 -64.73 45.27
C THR A 12 -23.10 -63.78 44.10
N GLY A 13 -23.73 -64.14 43.00
CA GLY A 13 -24.68 -65.20 42.70
C GLY A 13 -25.63 -64.60 41.66
N ASP A 14 -25.98 -65.38 40.64
CA ASP A 14 -27.09 -65.20 39.67
C ASP A 14 -27.10 -63.88 38.86
N ASP A 15 -26.87 -63.88 37.55
CA ASP A 15 -27.69 -64.58 36.54
C ASP A 15 -26.86 -65.07 35.32
N ALA A 16 -27.15 -66.31 34.91
CA ALA A 16 -26.85 -66.90 33.60
C ALA A 16 -27.80 -66.31 32.50
N PRO A 17 -27.70 -66.61 31.18
CA PRO A 17 -26.99 -67.72 30.54
C PRO A 17 -26.33 -67.44 29.17
N VAL A 18 -25.80 -68.55 28.64
CA VAL A 18 -25.09 -68.87 27.41
C VAL A 18 -25.81 -68.55 26.07
N MET A 19 -24.99 -68.20 25.07
CA MET A 19 -25.11 -68.22 23.59
C MET A 19 -26.31 -68.92 22.92
N PRO A 20 -26.65 -68.46 21.69
CA PRO A 20 -26.55 -69.40 20.57
C PRO A 20 -25.89 -68.80 19.32
N TRP A 21 -25.01 -69.61 18.74
CA TRP A 21 -24.57 -69.50 17.35
C TRP A 21 -25.78 -69.67 16.42
N THR A 22 -25.84 -68.96 15.28
CA THR A 22 -26.11 -69.55 13.95
C THR A 22 -26.23 -68.46 12.88
N SER A 23 -25.41 -68.61 11.86
CA SER A 23 -25.60 -68.09 10.52
C SER A 23 -26.92 -68.57 9.93
N SER A 24 -27.82 -67.66 9.56
CA SER A 24 -28.95 -67.96 8.69
C SER A 24 -28.72 -67.35 7.31
N VAL A 25 -28.49 -68.25 6.37
CA VAL A 25 -28.56 -68.06 4.91
C VAL A 25 -29.91 -67.44 4.54
N PRO A 26 -30.00 -66.51 3.57
CA PRO A 26 -31.28 -65.91 3.19
C PRO A 26 -32.19 -66.95 2.56
N ARG A 27 -33.40 -67.09 3.12
CA ARG A 27 -34.49 -67.92 2.58
C ARG A 27 -35.11 -67.19 1.38
N ARG A 28 -35.34 -67.93 0.29
CA ARG A 28 -35.66 -67.41 -1.05
C ARG A 28 -37.13 -67.05 -1.29
N ASP A 29 -37.99 -67.06 -0.27
CA ASP A 29 -39.44 -66.94 -0.44
C ASP A 29 -40.10 -65.93 0.51
N ASP A 30 -39.60 -64.69 0.55
CA ASP A 30 -40.33 -63.56 1.16
C ASP A 30 -40.76 -62.55 0.09
N PRO A 31 -42.02 -62.05 0.13
CA PRO A 31 -42.53 -61.07 -0.84
C PRO A 31 -41.78 -59.73 -0.72
N PRO A 32 -41.52 -59.00 -1.81
CA PRO A 32 -40.78 -57.75 -1.74
C PRO A 32 -41.61 -56.69 -1.00
N SER A 33 -41.23 -56.46 0.26
CA SER A 33 -41.61 -55.29 1.05
C SER A 33 -41.22 -54.02 0.28
N THR A 34 -42.18 -53.11 0.19
CA THR A 34 -42.10 -51.76 -0.36
C THR A 34 -40.77 -51.05 -0.04
N PRO A 35 -40.18 -50.30 -0.99
CA PRO A 35 -38.88 -49.67 -0.76
C PRO A 35 -38.99 -48.63 0.36
N ALA A 36 -38.33 -48.94 1.48
CA ALA A 36 -38.08 -47.98 2.55
C ALA A 36 -37.28 -46.81 1.98
N ALA A 37 -37.82 -45.60 2.13
CA ALA A 37 -37.15 -44.37 1.74
C ALA A 37 -35.76 -44.31 2.39
N LEU A 38 -34.72 -44.32 1.56
CA LEU A 38 -33.33 -44.08 1.94
C LEU A 38 -33.23 -42.69 2.60
N THR A 39 -33.29 -42.66 3.93
CA THR A 39 -32.95 -41.48 4.70
C THR A 39 -31.44 -41.32 4.68
N ILE A 40 -30.97 -40.51 3.74
CA ILE A 40 -29.58 -40.07 3.65
C ILE A 40 -29.24 -39.34 4.96
N ARG A 41 -28.50 -39.98 5.86
CA ARG A 41 -27.89 -39.33 7.02
C ARG A 41 -26.85 -38.32 6.52
N PRO A 42 -26.91 -37.04 6.90
CA PRO A 42 -25.88 -36.09 6.53
C PRO A 42 -24.57 -36.50 7.21
N VAL A 43 -23.55 -36.76 6.39
CA VAL A 43 -22.18 -36.96 6.83
C VAL A 43 -21.73 -35.71 7.57
N HIS A 44 -21.10 -35.91 8.72
CA HIS A 44 -20.46 -34.90 9.58
C HIS A 44 -19.77 -33.81 8.73
N PRO A 45 -20.08 -32.50 8.90
CA PRO A 45 -19.35 -31.46 8.17
C PRO A 45 -17.89 -31.50 8.60
N LEU A 46 -16.99 -31.67 7.63
CA LEU A 46 -15.54 -31.60 7.80
C LEU A 46 -15.16 -30.37 8.63
N PRO A 47 -14.15 -30.46 9.52
CA PRO A 47 -13.71 -29.33 10.33
C PRO A 47 -13.39 -28.14 9.43
N GLY A 48 -13.90 -26.97 9.83
CA GLY A 48 -13.81 -25.74 9.07
C GLY A 48 -12.39 -25.49 8.58
N ARG A 49 -12.27 -25.20 7.28
CA ARG A 49 -11.02 -24.82 6.60
C ARG A 49 -10.19 -23.91 7.52
N VAL A 50 -9.05 -24.43 7.98
CA VAL A 50 -8.05 -23.62 8.66
C VAL A 50 -7.67 -22.50 7.69
N ALA A 51 -8.01 -21.26 8.07
CA ALA A 51 -7.66 -20.10 7.27
C ALA A 51 -6.13 -20.14 7.06
N PRO A 52 -5.65 -20.05 5.80
CA PRO A 52 -4.22 -20.06 5.56
C PRO A 52 -3.58 -18.93 6.39
N PRO A 53 -2.38 -19.14 6.95
CA PRO A 53 -1.71 -18.14 7.76
C PRO A 53 -1.67 -16.83 6.97
N ARG A 54 -2.12 -15.73 7.59
CA ARG A 54 -2.04 -14.39 7.02
C ARG A 54 -0.61 -14.19 6.54
N ARG A 55 -0.40 -14.16 5.23
CA ARG A 55 0.92 -13.86 4.67
C ARG A 55 1.39 -12.56 5.32
N PRO A 56 2.63 -12.50 5.82
CA PRO A 56 3.17 -11.24 6.33
C PRO A 56 2.99 -10.22 5.21
N ALA A 57 2.36 -9.10 5.53
CA ALA A 57 2.17 -8.02 4.57
C ALA A 57 3.54 -7.69 4.00
N THR A 58 3.79 -8.10 2.76
CA THR A 58 4.89 -7.56 1.99
C THR A 58 4.73 -6.05 2.09
N ARG A 59 5.82 -5.34 2.40
CA ARG A 59 5.84 -3.88 2.53
C ARG A 59 5.40 -3.25 1.20
N ASP A 60 4.12 -3.26 0.94
CA ASP A 60 3.54 -2.82 -0.31
C ASP A 60 3.67 -1.30 -0.31
N LEU A 61 4.33 -0.77 -1.34
CA LEU A 61 4.45 0.67 -1.52
C LEU A 61 3.05 1.26 -1.74
N PRO A 62 2.76 2.47 -1.20
CA PRO A 62 1.48 3.11 -1.44
C PRO A 62 1.20 3.23 -2.94
N PRO A 63 -0.06 3.06 -3.37
CA PRO A 63 -0.43 3.24 -4.76
C PRO A 63 -0.02 4.66 -5.22
N GLY A 64 0.62 4.75 -6.39
CA GLY A 64 1.11 6.01 -6.94
C GLY A 64 2.53 6.40 -6.51
N PHE A 65 3.10 5.82 -5.45
CA PHE A 65 4.45 6.18 -4.99
C PHE A 65 5.54 5.95 -6.05
N GLY A 66 5.41 4.88 -6.84
CA GLY A 66 6.30 4.65 -7.98
C GLY A 66 6.21 5.75 -9.04
N ALA A 67 5.02 6.30 -9.29
CA ALA A 67 4.86 7.44 -10.20
C ALA A 67 5.52 8.70 -9.62
N LEU A 68 5.37 8.97 -8.32
CA LEU A 68 6.09 10.06 -7.67
C LEU A 68 7.61 9.89 -7.80
N LEU A 69 8.15 8.70 -7.52
CA LEU A 69 9.58 8.46 -7.68
C LEU A 69 10.05 8.70 -9.12
N VAL A 70 9.31 8.18 -10.11
CA VAL A 70 9.65 8.38 -11.53
C VAL A 70 9.56 9.86 -11.92
N THR A 71 8.52 10.58 -11.49
CA THR A 71 8.37 12.01 -11.75
C THR A 71 9.47 12.81 -11.10
N THR A 72 9.81 12.52 -9.84
CA THR A 72 10.89 13.19 -9.11
C THR A 72 12.25 12.88 -9.75
N LEU A 73 12.49 11.65 -10.19
CA LEU A 73 13.69 11.27 -10.96
C LEU A 73 13.79 11.96 -12.31
N ALA A 74 12.72 11.97 -13.08
CA ALA A 74 12.71 12.60 -14.39
C ALA A 74 12.88 14.12 -14.25
N ALA A 75 12.00 14.79 -13.50
CA ALA A 75 11.99 16.25 -13.36
C ALA A 75 13.18 16.80 -12.57
N GLY A 76 13.66 16.04 -11.58
CA GLY A 76 14.77 16.45 -10.72
C GLY A 76 16.15 16.25 -11.35
N SER A 77 16.26 15.37 -12.35
CA SER A 77 17.51 15.12 -13.06
C SER A 77 18.01 16.37 -13.80
N PRO A 78 19.35 16.53 -13.99
CA PRO A 78 19.90 17.66 -14.74
C PRO A 78 19.31 17.78 -16.15
N TRP A 79 19.13 16.64 -16.83
CA TRP A 79 18.55 16.55 -18.17
C TRP A 79 17.07 16.95 -18.18
N GLY A 80 16.27 16.42 -17.24
CA GLY A 80 14.86 16.76 -17.18
C GLY A 80 14.62 18.21 -16.79
N TYR A 81 15.45 18.76 -15.89
CA TYR A 81 15.40 20.18 -15.56
C TYR A 81 15.69 21.07 -16.77
N GLU A 82 16.68 20.71 -17.59
CA GLU A 82 17.01 21.49 -18.79
C GLU A 82 15.87 21.44 -19.82
N VAL A 83 15.25 20.28 -20.00
CA VAL A 83 14.05 20.15 -20.85
C VAL A 83 12.88 20.97 -20.30
N LEU A 84 12.63 20.94 -18.99
CA LEU A 84 11.58 21.74 -18.35
C LEU A 84 11.85 23.24 -18.53
N ARG A 85 13.12 23.66 -18.40
CA ARG A 85 13.56 25.04 -18.59
C ARG A 85 13.37 25.48 -20.03
N GLU A 86 13.82 24.69 -21.00
CA GLU A 86 13.66 24.97 -22.42
C GLU A 86 12.18 25.06 -22.80
N LEU A 87 11.34 24.15 -22.28
CA LEU A 87 9.90 24.21 -22.50
C LEU A 87 9.30 25.51 -21.94
N SER A 88 9.67 25.89 -20.71
CA SER A 88 9.18 27.11 -20.04
C SER A 88 9.53 28.39 -20.80
N VAL A 89 10.73 28.46 -21.37
CA VAL A 89 11.19 29.62 -22.14
C VAL A 89 10.48 29.70 -23.49
N ASN A 90 10.16 28.55 -24.09
CA ASN A 90 9.51 28.46 -25.40
C ASN A 90 7.98 28.55 -25.34
N LEU A 91 7.37 28.70 -24.16
CA LEU A 91 5.92 28.81 -24.04
C LEU A 91 5.42 30.14 -24.65
N PRO A 92 4.49 30.10 -25.61
CA PRO A 92 3.97 31.30 -26.23
C PRO A 92 3.15 32.10 -25.21
N ARG A 93 3.46 33.38 -25.06
CA ARG A 93 2.67 34.32 -24.26
C ARG A 93 1.50 34.80 -25.10
N ILE A 94 0.38 34.13 -24.95
CA ILE A 94 -0.87 34.42 -25.67
C ILE A 94 -1.84 35.04 -24.67
N ASP A 95 -2.48 36.14 -25.04
CA ASP A 95 -3.54 36.75 -24.22
C ASP A 95 -4.88 36.03 -24.41
N GLY A 96 -5.74 36.09 -23.40
CA GLY A 96 -7.10 35.49 -23.43
C GLY A 96 -7.18 34.06 -22.89
N PRO A 97 -8.19 33.26 -23.27
CA PRO A 97 -8.43 31.94 -22.67
C PRO A 97 -7.30 30.93 -22.95
N ALA A 98 -6.61 31.06 -24.07
CA ALA A 98 -5.39 30.29 -24.35
C ALA A 98 -4.24 30.64 -23.39
N GLY A 99 -4.18 31.89 -22.93
CA GLY A 99 -3.24 32.34 -21.91
C GLY A 99 -3.43 31.66 -20.55
N ILE A 100 -4.66 31.25 -20.21
CA ILE A 100 -4.94 30.49 -18.99
C ILE A 100 -4.26 29.12 -19.06
N LEU A 101 -4.27 28.49 -20.24
CA LEU A 101 -3.59 27.20 -20.42
C LEU A 101 -2.07 27.35 -20.34
N THR A 102 -1.50 28.37 -21.00
CA THR A 102 -0.05 28.57 -20.98
C THR A 102 0.47 28.95 -19.60
N THR A 103 -0.27 29.78 -18.84
CA THR A 103 0.05 30.08 -17.44
C THR A 103 -0.08 28.86 -16.53
N ALA A 104 -1.08 28.00 -16.75
CA ALA A 104 -1.20 26.74 -16.00
C ALA A 104 -0.02 25.78 -16.31
N VAL A 105 0.40 25.69 -17.56
CA VAL A 105 1.58 24.90 -17.96
C VAL A 105 2.85 25.51 -17.36
N ASP A 106 3.03 26.82 -17.42
CA ASP A 106 4.20 27.50 -16.84
C ASP A 106 4.27 27.29 -15.32
N ALA A 107 3.15 27.42 -14.60
CA ALA A 107 3.06 27.10 -13.17
C ALA A 107 3.40 25.64 -12.87
N LEU A 108 3.01 24.71 -13.76
CA LEU A 108 3.33 23.29 -13.64
C LEU A 108 4.83 23.03 -13.83
N LEU A 109 5.45 23.63 -14.84
CA LEU A 109 6.89 23.55 -15.08
C LEU A 109 7.69 24.16 -13.94
N LEU A 110 7.26 25.32 -13.46
CA LEU A 110 7.86 26.01 -12.32
C LEU A 110 7.77 25.17 -11.05
N GLY A 111 6.63 24.54 -10.78
CA GLY A 111 6.47 23.59 -9.67
C GLY A 111 7.36 22.35 -9.80
N LEU A 112 7.46 21.75 -10.99
CA LEU A 112 8.33 20.59 -11.24
C LEU A 112 9.82 20.94 -11.11
N SER A 113 10.20 22.15 -11.49
CA SER A 113 11.58 22.65 -11.41
C SER A 113 12.11 22.70 -9.96
N TRP A 114 11.21 22.73 -8.97
CA TRP A 114 11.57 22.67 -7.55
C TRP A 114 12.20 21.34 -7.15
N LEU A 115 11.87 20.24 -7.87
CA LEU A 115 12.43 18.90 -7.62
C LEU A 115 13.89 18.76 -8.07
N ARG A 116 14.49 19.81 -8.65
CA ARG A 116 15.88 19.81 -9.11
C ARG A 116 16.85 19.47 -7.98
N TRP A 117 17.67 18.44 -8.19
CA TRP A 117 18.85 18.15 -7.37
C TRP A 117 20.15 18.51 -8.08
N GLY A 118 21.23 18.62 -7.31
CA GLY A 118 22.56 18.96 -7.83
C GLY A 118 23.17 17.86 -8.69
N SER A 119 24.05 18.25 -9.62
CA SER A 119 24.92 17.30 -10.34
C SER A 119 25.95 16.73 -9.36
N PRO A 120 26.30 15.43 -9.45
CA PRO A 120 27.35 14.82 -8.62
C PRO A 120 28.70 15.56 -8.75
N ASP A 121 28.92 16.27 -9.85
CA ASP A 121 30.17 16.98 -10.13
C ASP A 121 30.34 18.28 -9.31
N THR A 122 29.27 18.76 -8.66
CA THR A 122 29.26 20.02 -7.89
C THR A 122 28.77 19.79 -6.46
N LEU A 123 29.68 19.35 -5.59
CA LEU A 123 29.41 19.14 -4.15
C LEU A 123 29.52 20.46 -3.36
N SER A 124 28.61 21.40 -3.60
CA SER A 124 28.46 22.57 -2.72
C SER A 124 27.48 22.27 -1.59
N SER A 125 27.68 22.88 -0.41
CA SER A 125 26.78 22.77 0.76
C SER A 125 25.33 23.12 0.40
N TYR A 126 25.15 24.11 -0.48
CA TYR A 126 23.86 24.49 -1.04
C TYR A 126 23.19 23.38 -1.84
N GLN A 127 23.93 22.69 -2.72
CA GLN A 127 23.38 21.57 -3.48
C GLN A 127 22.99 20.40 -2.57
N LEU A 128 23.80 20.14 -1.55
CA LEU A 128 23.55 19.08 -0.58
C LEU A 128 22.27 19.36 0.22
N ALA A 129 22.08 20.58 0.71
CA ALA A 129 20.85 21.01 1.37
C ALA A 129 19.62 20.88 0.44
N ARG A 130 19.76 21.27 -0.83
CA ARG A 130 18.69 21.13 -1.83
C ARG A 130 18.33 19.67 -2.13
N THR A 131 19.32 18.78 -2.23
CA THR A 131 19.06 17.34 -2.40
C THR A 131 18.40 16.74 -1.17
N ALA A 132 18.82 17.15 0.03
CA ALA A 132 18.22 16.72 1.29
C ALA A 132 16.77 17.19 1.42
N GLN A 133 16.45 18.40 0.95
CA GLN A 133 15.09 18.95 0.91
C GLN A 133 14.17 18.13 0.00
N VAL A 134 14.63 17.76 -1.20
CA VAL A 134 13.85 16.88 -2.11
C VAL A 134 13.68 15.47 -1.51
N ALA A 135 14.73 14.91 -0.90
CA ALA A 135 14.65 13.62 -0.22
C ALA A 135 13.66 13.64 0.95
N LEU A 136 13.69 14.72 1.75
CA LEU A 136 12.78 14.95 2.87
C LEU A 136 11.33 15.05 2.37
N PHE A 137 11.09 15.77 1.27
CA PHE A 137 9.78 15.82 0.62
C PHE A 137 9.26 14.42 0.25
N VAL A 138 10.06 13.63 -0.47
CA VAL A 138 9.69 12.26 -0.88
C VAL A 138 9.41 11.37 0.34
N LEU A 139 10.24 11.47 1.37
CA LEU A 139 10.08 10.72 2.62
C LEU A 139 8.78 11.10 3.35
N ILE A 140 8.48 12.39 3.49
CA ILE A 140 7.26 12.87 4.15
C ILE A 140 6.03 12.42 3.36
N VAL A 141 6.04 12.56 2.02
CA VAL A 141 4.93 12.07 1.18
C VAL A 141 4.74 10.56 1.36
N LEU A 142 5.81 9.77 1.37
CA LEU A 142 5.72 8.33 1.62
C LEU A 142 5.06 8.02 2.97
N VAL A 143 5.48 8.71 4.03
CA VAL A 143 4.94 8.52 5.39
C VAL A 143 3.46 8.91 5.45
N LEU A 144 3.09 10.05 4.86
CA LEU A 144 1.70 10.52 4.84
C LEU A 144 0.80 9.61 4.01
N LEU A 145 1.25 9.16 2.83
CA LEU A 145 0.51 8.21 2.01
C LEU A 145 0.34 6.85 2.70
N ARG A 146 1.37 6.37 3.40
CA ARG A 146 1.26 5.16 4.23
C ARG A 146 0.26 5.33 5.36
N ARG A 147 0.27 6.47 6.04
CA ARG A 147 -0.73 6.78 7.06
C ARG A 147 -2.12 6.81 6.46
N LEU A 148 -2.36 7.53 5.37
CA LEU A 148 -3.66 7.58 4.69
C LEU A 148 -4.14 6.18 4.24
N ALA A 149 -3.24 5.32 3.78
CA ALA A 149 -3.58 3.96 3.35
C ALA A 149 -3.94 3.01 4.51
N ALA A 150 -3.47 3.30 5.73
CA ALA A 150 -3.79 2.49 6.92
C ALA A 150 -5.21 2.73 7.45
N TRP A 151 -5.88 3.80 7.00
CA TRP A 151 -7.21 4.18 7.48
C TRP A 151 -8.29 3.49 6.65
N ALA A 152 -9.41 3.16 7.29
CA ALA A 152 -10.53 2.44 6.65
C ALA A 152 -10.93 3.11 5.33
N THR A 153 -11.05 2.31 4.27
CA THR A 153 -11.12 2.74 2.87
C THR A 153 -12.07 3.94 2.66
N PRO A 154 -11.55 5.17 2.55
CA PRO A 154 -12.41 6.34 2.44
C PRO A 154 -12.98 6.48 1.02
N PRO A 155 -14.08 7.23 0.84
CA PRO A 155 -14.65 7.54 -0.47
C PRO A 155 -13.63 8.25 -1.39
N ARG A 156 -13.83 8.14 -2.71
CA ARG A 156 -12.85 8.57 -3.73
C ARG A 156 -12.42 10.04 -3.59
N ALA A 157 -13.38 10.93 -3.31
CA ALA A 157 -13.10 12.36 -3.13
C ALA A 157 -12.16 12.62 -1.94
N TYR A 158 -12.38 11.93 -0.81
CA TYR A 158 -11.52 12.07 0.37
C TYR A 158 -10.11 11.55 0.12
N ARG A 159 -9.94 10.50 -0.70
CA ARG A 159 -8.61 10.06 -1.11
C ARG A 159 -7.91 11.12 -1.94
N PHE A 160 -8.62 11.71 -2.90
CA PHE A 160 -8.08 12.75 -3.77
C PHE A 160 -7.61 13.98 -2.97
N PHE A 161 -8.48 14.53 -2.11
CA PHE A 161 -8.11 15.65 -1.25
C PHE A 161 -7.07 15.27 -0.20
N GLY A 162 -7.10 14.06 0.33
CA GLY A 162 -6.08 13.55 1.26
C GLY A 162 -4.71 13.44 0.62
N THR A 163 -4.61 12.92 -0.61
CA THR A 163 -3.34 12.84 -1.35
C THR A 163 -2.81 14.22 -1.72
N LEU A 164 -3.68 15.13 -2.15
CA LEU A 164 -3.30 16.50 -2.51
C LEU A 164 -2.88 17.31 -1.29
N GLY A 165 -3.63 17.20 -0.18
CA GLY A 165 -3.26 17.80 1.09
C GLY A 165 -1.93 17.25 1.62
N ALA A 166 -1.70 15.94 1.50
CA ALA A 166 -0.46 15.32 1.95
C ALA A 166 0.76 15.83 1.18
N THR A 167 0.68 16.01 -0.14
CA THR A 167 1.81 16.53 -0.93
C THR A 167 2.06 18.02 -0.68
N VAL A 168 1.00 18.83 -0.52
CA VAL A 168 1.15 20.25 -0.17
C VAL A 168 1.79 20.40 1.22
N VAL A 169 1.30 19.66 2.22
CA VAL A 169 1.88 19.66 3.58
C VAL A 169 3.32 19.13 3.58
N ALA A 170 3.62 18.10 2.78
CA ALA A 170 4.98 17.61 2.65
C ALA A 170 5.92 18.67 2.05
N ALA A 171 5.46 19.41 1.04
CA ALA A 171 6.26 20.45 0.41
C ALA A 171 6.54 21.62 1.36
N THR A 172 5.54 22.07 2.13
CA THR A 172 5.74 23.14 3.11
C THR A 172 6.68 22.72 4.22
N LEU A 173 6.53 21.50 4.77
CA LEU A 173 7.44 20.95 5.77
C LEU A 173 8.86 20.78 5.23
N ALA A 174 9.01 20.29 3.99
CA ALA A 174 10.31 20.12 3.38
C ALA A 174 11.02 21.46 3.17
N THR A 175 10.30 22.48 2.70
CA THR A 175 10.84 23.85 2.52
C THR A 175 11.23 24.48 3.84
N THR A 176 10.37 24.36 4.86
CA THR A 176 10.65 24.90 6.19
C THR A 176 11.85 24.19 6.81
N GLY A 177 11.94 22.86 6.68
CA GLY A 177 13.10 22.07 7.11
C GLY A 177 14.39 22.47 6.39
N GLY A 178 14.34 22.64 5.07
CA GLY A 178 15.47 23.11 4.26
C GLY A 178 15.93 24.51 4.67
N ALA A 179 14.98 25.44 4.86
CA ALA A 179 15.27 26.79 5.32
C ALA A 179 15.91 26.81 6.72
N LEU A 180 15.43 25.97 7.66
CA LEU A 180 16.02 25.84 8.99
C LEU A 180 17.45 25.27 8.94
N VAL A 181 17.70 24.26 8.11
CA VAL A 181 19.05 23.71 7.92
C VAL A 181 19.96 24.76 7.30
N HIS A 182 19.48 25.50 6.31
CA HIS A 182 20.24 26.63 5.75
C HIS A 182 20.56 27.67 6.82
N LEU A 183 19.58 28.12 7.61
CA LEU A 183 19.81 29.07 8.70
C LEU A 183 20.78 28.55 9.77
N ALA A 184 20.79 27.25 10.04
CA ALA A 184 21.68 26.63 11.02
C ALA A 184 23.13 26.49 10.51
N VAL A 185 23.32 26.42 9.19
CA VAL A 185 24.63 26.22 8.54
C VAL A 185 25.19 27.53 7.98
N ASP A 186 24.36 28.52 7.68
CA ASP A 186 24.77 29.73 6.99
C ASP A 186 25.49 30.72 7.92
N SER A 187 26.67 31.15 7.46
CA SER A 187 27.63 32.03 8.12
C SER A 187 27.42 33.52 7.77
N GLY A 188 26.17 33.92 7.50
CA GLY A 188 25.79 35.34 7.32
C GLY A 188 25.69 35.84 5.87
N VAL A 189 25.50 34.96 4.88
CA VAL A 189 25.45 35.38 3.45
C VAL A 189 24.10 36.03 3.06
N TYR A 190 23.03 35.78 3.81
CA TYR A 190 21.71 36.37 3.53
C TYR A 190 21.15 37.16 4.72
N THR A 191 21.39 38.47 4.76
CA THR A 191 20.75 39.38 5.74
C THR A 191 19.72 40.28 5.07
N GLY A 192 18.51 40.38 5.65
CA GLY A 192 17.53 41.43 5.31
C GLY A 192 16.37 41.02 4.38
N SER A 193 15.88 41.98 3.58
CA SER A 193 14.69 41.84 2.73
C SER A 193 14.86 40.85 1.57
N ALA A 194 16.08 40.68 1.06
CA ALA A 194 16.41 39.72 0.01
C ALA A 194 16.14 38.27 0.46
N MET A 195 16.44 37.94 1.72
CA MET A 195 16.19 36.60 2.26
C MET A 195 14.68 36.30 2.36
N ARG A 196 13.86 37.29 2.72
CA ARG A 196 12.40 37.13 2.75
C ARG A 196 11.83 36.91 1.36
N ALA A 197 12.29 37.66 0.35
CA ALA A 197 11.85 37.48 -1.02
C ALA A 197 12.23 36.11 -1.58
N GLU A 198 13.46 35.65 -1.32
CA GLU A 198 13.95 34.32 -1.72
C GLU A 198 13.14 33.21 -1.05
N LEU A 199 12.92 33.30 0.27
CA LEU A 199 12.13 32.32 1.03
C LEU A 199 10.67 32.26 0.56
N LEU A 200 10.05 33.41 0.28
CA LEU A 200 8.69 33.46 -0.25
C LEU A 200 8.61 32.85 -1.64
N ASN A 201 9.56 33.17 -2.53
CA ASN A 201 9.62 32.57 -3.85
C ASN A 201 9.80 31.04 -3.78
N GLU A 202 10.67 30.58 -2.88
CA GLU A 202 10.90 29.14 -2.68
C GLU A 202 9.67 28.44 -2.08
N LEU A 203 8.96 29.09 -1.15
CA LEU A 203 7.70 28.59 -0.60
C LEU A 203 6.61 28.49 -1.68
N VAL A 204 6.48 29.50 -2.54
CA VAL A 204 5.52 29.49 -3.66
C VAL A 204 5.85 28.34 -4.62
N ARG A 205 7.13 28.15 -4.97
CA ARG A 205 7.58 27.03 -5.80
C ARG A 205 7.28 25.68 -5.16
N ALA A 206 7.53 25.55 -3.86
CA ALA A 206 7.22 24.33 -3.12
C ALA A 206 5.72 24.04 -3.08
N LEU A 207 4.88 25.04 -2.85
CA LEU A 207 3.42 24.90 -2.87
C LEU A 207 2.92 24.46 -4.26
N LEU A 208 3.43 25.09 -5.32
CA LEU A 208 3.14 24.68 -6.70
C LEU A 208 3.60 23.25 -6.96
N CYS A 209 4.79 22.88 -6.52
CA CYS A 209 5.30 21.51 -6.61
C CYS A 209 4.38 20.51 -5.91
N GLY A 210 4.05 20.77 -4.64
CA GLY A 210 3.16 19.93 -3.85
C GLY A 210 1.77 19.79 -4.49
N PHE A 211 1.25 20.87 -5.07
CA PHE A 211 -0.03 20.86 -5.78
C PHE A 211 0.02 20.03 -7.07
N VAL A 212 1.02 20.25 -7.93
CA VAL A 212 1.22 19.52 -9.20
C VAL A 212 1.43 18.03 -8.95
N VAL A 213 2.35 17.68 -8.04
CA VAL A 213 2.62 16.29 -7.67
C VAL A 213 1.40 15.65 -7.02
N GLY A 214 0.67 16.41 -6.20
CA GLY A 214 -0.60 15.99 -5.60
C GLY A 214 -1.65 15.65 -6.65
N LEU A 215 -1.84 16.52 -7.63
CA LEU A 215 -2.75 16.29 -8.77
C LEU A 215 -2.35 15.04 -9.56
N LEU A 216 -1.07 14.89 -9.91
CA LEU A 216 -0.57 13.73 -10.65
C LEU A 216 -0.81 12.42 -9.88
N LEU A 217 -0.55 12.43 -8.58
CA LEU A 217 -0.77 11.27 -7.72
C LEU A 217 -2.26 10.95 -7.53
N ALA A 218 -3.09 11.98 -7.38
CA ALA A 218 -4.52 11.82 -7.17
C ALA A 218 -5.26 11.41 -8.46
N ALA A 219 -4.74 11.82 -9.62
CA ALA A 219 -5.23 11.42 -10.94
C ALA A 219 -4.71 10.04 -11.39
N ALA A 220 -3.60 9.56 -10.82
CA ALA A 220 -3.05 8.26 -11.16
C ALA A 220 -4.09 7.16 -10.84
N PRO A 221 -4.52 6.37 -11.85
CA PRO A 221 -5.49 5.32 -11.61
C PRO A 221 -4.89 4.32 -10.63
N ALA A 222 -5.50 4.19 -9.46
CA ALA A 222 -5.14 3.13 -8.51
C ALA A 222 -5.30 1.81 -9.26
N ARG A 223 -4.19 1.24 -9.73
CA ARG A 223 -4.16 -0.08 -10.39
C ARG A 223 -4.67 -1.07 -9.36
N ARG A 224 -5.98 -1.32 -9.37
CA ARG A 224 -6.58 -2.39 -8.59
C ARG A 224 -5.93 -3.65 -9.13
N ARG A 225 -5.15 -4.35 -8.28
CA ARG A 225 -4.82 -5.75 -8.54
C ARG A 225 -6.18 -6.45 -8.71
N ARG A 226 -6.56 -6.73 -9.95
CA ARG A 226 -7.74 -7.55 -10.24
C ARG A 226 -7.52 -8.84 -9.44
N PRO A 227 -8.46 -9.25 -8.58
CA PRO A 227 -8.43 -10.58 -8.00
C PRO A 227 -8.31 -11.53 -9.19
N ARG A 228 -7.22 -12.30 -9.24
CA ARG A 228 -7.09 -13.37 -10.22
C ARG A 228 -8.28 -14.28 -9.94
N PRO A 229 -9.20 -14.50 -10.90
CA PRO A 229 -10.30 -15.40 -10.67
C PRO A 229 -9.69 -16.74 -10.28
N THR A 230 -9.95 -17.18 -9.05
CA THR A 230 -9.73 -18.56 -8.65
C THR A 230 -10.63 -19.38 -9.55
N VAL A 231 -10.06 -19.99 -10.58
CA VAL A 231 -10.78 -20.92 -11.45
C VAL A 231 -11.24 -22.08 -10.56
N PRO A 232 -12.55 -22.23 -10.30
CA PRO A 232 -13.05 -23.40 -9.61
C PRO A 232 -13.00 -24.55 -10.63
N GLY A 233 -12.18 -25.58 -10.40
CA GLY A 233 -12.29 -26.83 -11.16
C GLY A 233 -11.00 -27.48 -11.70
N LEU A 234 -9.81 -26.93 -11.47
CA LEU A 234 -8.56 -27.62 -11.84
C LEU A 234 -7.88 -28.20 -10.59
N GLY A 235 -8.47 -29.28 -10.10
CA GLY A 235 -7.97 -30.08 -8.99
C GLY A 235 -8.56 -31.49 -9.07
N GLY A 236 -8.39 -32.11 -10.24
CA GLY A 236 -8.61 -33.54 -10.44
C GLY A 236 -7.30 -34.16 -10.89
N ASN A 237 -6.71 -34.97 -9.99
CA ASN A 237 -6.03 -36.25 -10.21
C ASN A 237 -5.44 -36.69 -8.89
#